data_AF-K2P5H0-F1
#
_entry.id   AF-K2P5H0-F1
#
_cell.length_a   1.000
_cell.length_b   1.000
_cell.length_c   1.000
_cell.angle_alpha   90.00
_cell.angle_beta   90.00
_cell.angle_gamma   90.00
#
_symmetry.space_group_name_H-M   'P 1'
#
loop_
_entity.id
_entity.type
_entity.pdbx_description
1 polymer ?
#
loop_
_entity_poly.entity_id
_entity_poly.type
_entity_poly.pdbx_seq_one_letter_code
_entity_poly.pdbx_strand_id
1 'polypeptide(L)'
;MSKEVSISNHTTPFENILASYLDEKIYLSEKDQELKKRWESAFSLLLNFHSREQATKKLMALFNISMATAYRDISSALQLFGDINKSRKEGWRYIIFEYNQNLFQMATKDKALEVMGKCLDRMIKLAELDKEEGLFNPEKLANMEITIGVNKAFQKAVQAMNKKGVVDLNNFEAEDISHEEIKSDD
;
A
#
# COMPACT_ATOMS: atom_id res chain seq x y z
N MET A 1 7.32 -41.92 23.27
CA MET A 1 8.03 -40.78 23.89
C MET A 1 8.44 -39.85 22.78
N SER A 2 7.59 -38.88 22.48
CA SER A 2 7.86 -37.87 21.45
C SER A 2 8.93 -36.94 21.99
N LYS A 3 10.08 -36.84 21.31
CA LYS A 3 11.14 -35.89 21.67
C LYS A 3 10.56 -34.49 21.66
N GLU A 4 10.52 -33.87 22.84
CA GLU A 4 10.21 -32.46 23.02
C GLU A 4 11.31 -31.64 22.32
N VAL A 5 10.92 -30.88 21.30
CA VAL A 5 11.83 -29.96 20.62
C VAL A 5 11.74 -28.64 21.36
N SER A 6 12.53 -28.49 22.41
CA SER A 6 12.82 -27.17 22.97
C SER A 6 13.69 -26.41 21.98
N ILE A 7 13.29 -25.19 21.63
CA ILE A 7 14.05 -24.34 20.71
C ILE A 7 15.42 -24.09 21.36
N SER A 8 16.49 -24.28 20.58
CA SER A 8 17.86 -24.13 21.05
C SER A 8 18.14 -22.69 21.50
N ASN A 9 18.99 -22.54 22.52
CA ASN A 9 19.30 -21.30 23.26
C ASN A 9 19.94 -20.14 22.44
N HIS A 10 19.84 -20.12 21.10
CA HIS A 10 20.46 -19.12 20.22
C HIS A 10 19.47 -18.33 19.36
N THR A 11 18.17 -18.55 19.55
CA THR A 11 17.11 -17.95 18.75
C THR A 11 16.50 -16.74 19.49
N THR A 12 16.25 -15.65 18.78
CA THR A 12 15.69 -14.43 19.38
C THR A 12 14.24 -14.64 19.84
N PRO A 13 13.72 -13.90 20.84
CA PRO A 13 12.33 -14.03 21.29
C PRO A 13 11.31 -13.87 20.14
N PHE A 14 11.64 -13.02 19.16
CA PHE A 14 10.84 -12.84 17.96
C PHE A 14 10.72 -14.11 17.12
N GLU A 15 11.85 -14.76 16.83
CA GLU A 15 11.89 -15.99 16.05
C GLU A 15 11.19 -17.15 16.78
N ASN A 16 11.30 -17.24 18.11
CA ASN A 16 10.57 -18.22 18.90
C ASN A 16 9.05 -18.04 18.75
N ILE A 17 8.58 -16.80 18.90
CA ILE A 17 7.16 -16.48 18.77
C ILE A 17 6.68 -16.73 17.34
N LEU A 18 7.44 -16.33 16.32
CA LEU A 18 7.14 -16.62 14.93
C LEU A 18 7.03 -18.12 14.67
N ALA A 19 7.99 -18.91 15.17
CA ALA A 19 7.98 -20.36 15.02
C ALA A 19 6.72 -20.99 15.66
N SER A 20 6.25 -20.45 16.79
CA SER A 20 5.00 -20.91 17.43
C SER A 20 3.73 -20.71 16.58
N TYR A 21 3.76 -19.83 15.58
CA TYR A 21 2.66 -19.65 14.64
C TYR A 21 2.77 -20.58 13.42
N LEU A 22 3.96 -21.12 13.15
CA LEU A 22 4.22 -22.01 12.02
C LEU A 22 4.04 -23.49 12.38
N ASP A 23 4.35 -23.87 13.62
CA ASP A 23 4.20 -25.24 14.13
C ASP A 23 3.62 -25.24 15.55
N GLU A 24 2.48 -25.93 15.72
CA GLU A 24 1.78 -26.07 17.00
C GLU A 24 2.54 -26.91 18.03
N LYS A 25 3.57 -27.66 17.63
CA LYS A 25 4.36 -28.52 18.52
C LYS A 25 5.45 -27.76 19.29
N ILE A 26 5.64 -26.48 18.98
CA ILE A 26 6.65 -25.62 19.60
C ILE A 26 6.06 -24.98 20.87
N TYR A 27 6.62 -25.35 22.01
CA TYR A 27 6.26 -24.76 23.30
C TYR A 27 7.13 -23.55 23.60
N LEU A 28 6.46 -22.43 23.91
CA LEU A 28 7.11 -21.18 24.29
C LEU A 28 7.44 -21.14 25.78
N SER A 29 8.55 -20.49 26.14
CA SER A 29 8.86 -20.15 27.53
C SER A 29 7.78 -19.22 28.13
N GLU A 30 7.61 -19.19 29.45
CA GLU A 30 6.62 -18.32 30.10
C GLU A 30 6.81 -16.84 29.70
N LYS A 31 8.07 -16.40 29.57
CA LYS A 31 8.41 -15.04 29.13
C LYS A 31 7.99 -14.77 27.69
N ASP A 32 8.21 -15.73 26.79
CA ASP A 32 7.83 -15.59 25.39
C ASP A 32 6.31 -15.66 25.20
N GLN A 33 5.60 -16.41 26.05
CA GLN A 33 4.14 -16.41 26.08
C GLN A 33 3.58 -15.05 26.50
N GLU A 34 4.18 -14.41 27.51
CA GLU A 34 3.79 -13.06 27.92
C GLU A 34 4.05 -12.03 26.81
N LEU A 35 5.22 -12.11 26.16
CA LEU A 35 5.55 -11.26 25.00
C LEU A 35 4.57 -11.48 23.84
N LYS A 36 4.28 -12.73 23.50
CA LYS A 36 3.29 -13.08 22.46
C LYS A 36 1.94 -12.45 22.74
N LYS A 37 1.43 -12.58 23.98
CA LYS A 37 0.16 -11.97 24.39
C LYS A 37 0.17 -10.44 24.30
N ARG A 38 1.28 -9.80 24.66
CA ARG A 38 1.46 -8.35 24.52
C ARG A 38 1.43 -7.91 23.06
N TRP A 39 2.10 -8.66 22.18
CA TRP A 39 2.15 -8.35 20.75
C TRP A 39 0.79 -8.56 20.07
N GLU A 40 0.07 -9.63 20.39
CA GLU A 40 -1.31 -9.88 19.95
C GLU A 40 -2.25 -8.73 20.39
N SER A 41 -2.11 -8.29 21.64
CA SER A 41 -2.89 -7.17 22.19
C SER A 41 -2.54 -5.85 21.49
N ALA A 42 -1.25 -5.60 21.25
CA ALA A 42 -0.78 -4.42 20.53
C ALA A 42 -1.34 -4.37 19.10
N PHE A 43 -1.29 -5.49 18.38
CA PHE A 43 -1.84 -5.58 17.02
C PHE A 43 -3.37 -5.40 17.01
N SER A 44 -4.07 -6.03 17.95
CA SER A 44 -5.52 -5.89 18.11
C SER A 44 -5.94 -4.44 18.37
N LEU A 45 -5.16 -3.69 19.17
CA LEU A 45 -5.43 -2.27 19.41
C LEU A 45 -5.30 -1.44 18.12
N LEU A 46 -4.28 -1.71 17.31
CA LEU A 46 -4.08 -1.02 16.04
C LEU A 46 -5.18 -1.36 15.02
N LEU A 47 -5.67 -2.60 15.00
CA LEU A 47 -6.80 -3.00 14.16
C LEU A 47 -8.08 -2.24 14.54
N ASN A 48 -8.30 -2.00 15.83
CA ASN A 48 -9.44 -1.24 16.36
C ASN A 48 -9.26 0.30 16.23
N PHE A 49 -8.58 0.76 15.17
CA PHE A 49 -8.36 2.18 14.83
C PHE A 49 -7.62 3.04 15.86
N HIS A 50 -6.83 2.44 16.75
CA HIS A 50 -6.02 3.26 17.63
C HIS A 50 -4.79 3.75 16.87
N SER A 51 -4.48 5.05 16.99
CA SER A 51 -3.17 5.54 16.55
C SER A 51 -2.07 4.81 17.34
N ARG A 52 -0.84 4.75 16.81
CA ARG A 52 0.29 4.14 17.53
C ARG A 52 0.44 4.73 18.94
N GLU A 53 0.25 6.03 19.11
CA GLU A 53 0.28 6.70 20.41
C GLU A 53 -0.84 6.26 21.36
N GLN A 54 -2.07 6.11 20.84
CA GLN A 54 -3.21 5.63 21.62
C GLN A 54 -3.03 4.16 22.02
N ALA A 55 -2.56 3.33 21.09
CA ALA A 55 -2.22 1.94 21.33
C ALA A 55 -1.12 1.83 22.40
N THR A 56 -0.06 2.63 22.32
CA THR A 56 1.01 2.69 23.33
C THR A 56 0.44 3.00 24.72
N LYS A 57 -0.37 4.05 24.86
CA LYS A 57 -0.98 4.41 26.16
C LYS A 57 -1.85 3.29 26.74
N LYS A 58 -2.65 2.62 25.90
CA LYS A 58 -3.47 1.48 26.33
C LYS A 58 -2.63 0.26 26.71
N LEU A 59 -1.58 -0.04 25.94
CA LEU A 59 -0.69 -1.17 26.21
C LEU A 59 0.08 -0.97 27.52
N MET A 60 0.55 0.26 27.79
CA MET A 60 1.16 0.63 29.07
C MET A 60 0.21 0.38 30.24
N ALA A 61 -1.06 0.77 30.12
CA ALA A 61 -2.06 0.58 31.17
C ALA A 61 -2.42 -0.91 31.37
N LEU A 62 -2.53 -1.69 30.30
CA LEU A 62 -2.92 -3.10 30.34
C LEU A 62 -1.84 -4.01 30.95
N PHE A 63 -0.57 -3.74 30.64
CA PHE A 63 0.54 -4.60 31.03
C PHE A 63 1.51 -3.95 32.03
N ASN A 64 1.23 -2.74 32.49
CA ASN A 64 2.07 -1.96 33.41
C ASN A 64 3.54 -1.86 32.93
N ILE A 65 3.73 -1.56 31.64
CA ILE A 65 5.05 -1.47 31.01
C ILE A 65 5.44 -0.02 30.70
N SER A 66 6.74 0.23 30.54
CA SER A 66 7.24 1.54 30.12
C SER A 66 6.80 1.89 28.69
N MET A 67 6.72 3.19 28.39
CA MET A 67 6.43 3.70 27.04
C MET A 67 7.40 3.17 25.99
N ALA A 68 8.70 3.13 26.31
CA ALA A 68 9.74 2.61 25.41
C ALA A 68 9.57 1.10 25.15
N THR A 69 9.08 0.34 26.12
CA THR A 69 8.77 -1.07 25.93
C THR A 69 7.51 -1.24 25.08
N ALA A 70 6.47 -0.45 25.33
CA ALA A 70 5.23 -0.50 24.56
C ALA A 70 5.44 -0.16 23.07
N TYR A 71 6.29 0.82 22.74
CA TYR A 71 6.66 1.10 21.35
C TYR A 71 7.44 -0.05 20.70
N ARG A 72 8.34 -0.72 21.44
CA ARG A 72 9.05 -1.89 20.94
C ARG A 72 8.10 -3.05 20.66
N ASP A 73 7.15 -3.31 21.56
CA ASP A 73 6.12 -4.33 21.35
C ASP A 73 5.27 -4.03 20.12
N ILE A 74 4.84 -2.78 19.95
CA ILE A 74 4.10 -2.36 18.76
C ILE A 74 4.94 -2.59 17.50
N SER A 75 6.23 -2.26 17.52
CA SER A 75 7.12 -2.51 16.39
C SER A 75 7.27 -4.00 16.09
N SER A 76 7.47 -4.84 17.10
CA SER A 76 7.58 -6.29 16.94
C SER A 76 6.27 -6.92 16.47
N ALA A 77 5.12 -6.45 16.97
CA ALA A 77 3.80 -6.87 16.52
C ALA A 77 3.57 -6.53 15.05
N LEU A 78 3.92 -5.30 14.62
CA LEU A 78 3.82 -4.90 13.21
C LEU A 78 4.79 -5.67 12.31
N GLN A 79 5.97 -6.06 12.83
CA GLN A 79 6.90 -6.91 12.09
C GLN A 79 6.37 -8.34 11.94
N LEU A 80 5.69 -8.86 12.96
CA LEU A 80 5.16 -10.22 12.99
C LEU A 80 3.88 -10.37 12.16
N PHE A 81 2.94 -9.44 12.30
CA PHE A 81 1.61 -9.51 11.69
C PHE A 81 1.45 -8.62 10.45
N GLY A 82 2.41 -7.74 10.20
CA GLY A 82 2.42 -6.78 9.10
C GLY A 82 2.07 -5.36 9.52
N ASP A 83 2.71 -4.36 8.89
CA ASP A 83 2.41 -2.95 9.14
C ASP A 83 1.13 -2.54 8.41
N ILE A 84 0.07 -2.31 9.18
CA ILE A 84 -1.25 -1.89 8.68
C ILE A 84 -1.16 -0.60 7.86
N ASN A 85 -0.28 0.34 8.23
CA ASN A 85 -0.13 1.61 7.51
C ASN A 85 0.71 1.47 6.24
N LYS A 86 1.60 0.47 6.18
CA LYS A 86 2.31 0.09 4.94
C LYS A 86 1.57 -0.97 4.15
N SER A 87 0.41 -1.41 4.63
CA SER A 87 -0.36 -2.42 3.93
C SER A 87 -0.65 -1.88 2.54
N ARG A 88 -0.31 -2.71 1.53
CA ARG A 88 -0.63 -2.43 0.14
C ARG A 88 -2.13 -2.12 0.05
N LYS A 89 -2.57 -1.46 -1.02
CA LYS A 89 -3.99 -1.13 -1.30
C LYS A 89 -5.00 -2.20 -0.83
N GLU A 90 -4.63 -3.48 -0.94
CA GLU A 90 -5.36 -4.65 -0.41
C GLU A 90 -5.63 -4.68 1.11
N GLY A 91 -4.69 -4.27 1.96
CA GLY A 91 -4.92 -4.24 3.41
C GLY A 91 -5.93 -3.16 3.81
N TRP A 92 -5.84 -1.97 3.20
CA TRP A 92 -6.88 -0.95 3.34
C TRP A 92 -8.23 -1.42 2.80
N ARG A 93 -8.26 -2.17 1.68
CA ARG A 93 -9.50 -2.78 1.19
C ARG A 93 -10.12 -3.71 2.20
N TYR A 94 -9.35 -4.60 2.79
CA TYR A 94 -9.83 -5.54 3.81
C TYR A 94 -10.41 -4.81 5.02
N ILE A 95 -9.69 -3.83 5.53
CA ILE A 95 -10.13 -3.01 6.67
C ILE A 95 -11.44 -2.29 6.35
N ILE A 96 -11.54 -1.62 5.19
CA ILE A 96 -12.77 -0.92 4.79
C ILE A 96 -13.91 -1.91 4.51
N PHE A 97 -13.60 -3.12 4.06
CA PHE A 97 -14.57 -4.19 3.84
C PHE A 97 -15.19 -4.65 5.16
N GLU A 98 -14.37 -4.90 6.20
CA GLU A 98 -14.88 -5.22 7.54
C GLU A 98 -15.78 -4.13 8.11
N TYR A 99 -15.44 -2.85 7.90
CA TYR A 99 -16.32 -1.75 8.32
C TYR A 99 -17.63 -1.69 7.56
N ASN A 100 -17.61 -1.94 6.25
CA ASN A 100 -18.85 -2.04 5.49
C ASN A 100 -19.71 -3.22 5.95
N GLN A 101 -19.09 -4.33 6.34
CA GLN A 101 -19.82 -5.48 6.90
C GLN A 101 -20.51 -5.12 8.23
N ASN A 102 -19.83 -4.38 9.11
CA ASN A 102 -20.41 -3.92 10.37
C ASN A 102 -21.58 -2.93 10.12
N LEU A 103 -21.41 -1.98 9.19
CA LEU A 103 -22.48 -1.07 8.79
C LEU A 103 -23.67 -1.81 8.18
N PHE A 104 -23.41 -2.84 7.38
CA PHE A 104 -24.45 -3.70 6.80
C PHE A 104 -25.24 -4.43 7.89
N GLN A 105 -24.57 -4.97 8.91
CA GLN A 105 -25.24 -5.59 10.05
C GLN A 105 -26.12 -4.60 10.82
N MET A 106 -25.66 -3.36 11.02
CA MET A 106 -26.46 -2.31 11.66
C MET A 106 -27.67 -1.93 10.81
N ALA A 107 -27.47 -1.69 9.52
CA ALA A 107 -28.55 -1.41 8.57
C ALA A 107 -29.57 -2.56 8.49
N THR A 108 -29.11 -3.80 8.70
CA THR A 108 -29.97 -4.99 8.80
C THR A 108 -30.89 -4.98 10.00
N LYS A 109 -30.37 -4.58 11.16
CA LYS A 109 -31.20 -4.41 12.35
C LYS A 109 -32.23 -3.30 12.17
N ASP A 110 -31.85 -2.22 11.51
CA ASP A 110 -32.71 -1.04 11.28
C ASP A 110 -33.64 -1.19 10.06
N LYS A 111 -33.58 -2.31 9.33
CA LYS A 111 -34.33 -2.58 8.09
C LYS A 111 -34.17 -1.48 7.02
N ALA A 112 -33.02 -0.80 7.01
CA ALA A 112 -32.72 0.28 6.08
C ALA A 112 -32.21 -0.26 4.73
N LEU A 113 -33.13 -0.69 3.87
CA LEU A 113 -32.82 -1.33 2.57
C LEU A 113 -31.90 -0.49 1.67
N GLU A 114 -32.08 0.83 1.65
CA GLU A 114 -31.23 1.72 0.84
C GLU A 114 -29.77 1.74 1.35
N VAL A 115 -29.58 1.71 2.67
CA VAL A 115 -28.24 1.70 3.29
C VAL A 115 -27.57 0.34 3.07
N MET A 116 -28.34 -0.75 3.14
CA MET A 116 -27.85 -2.09 2.78
C MET A 116 -27.34 -2.14 1.34
N GLY A 117 -28.13 -1.62 0.38
CA GLY A 117 -27.73 -1.56 -1.03
C GLY A 117 -26.41 -0.80 -1.23
N LYS A 118 -26.27 0.37 -0.58
CA LYS A 118 -25.02 1.15 -0.61
C LYS A 118 -23.82 0.41 -0.01
N CYS A 119 -24.02 -0.40 1.04
CA CYS A 119 -22.95 -1.21 1.62
C CYS A 119 -22.52 -2.32 0.64
N LEU A 120 -23.48 -3.00 0.02
CA LEU A 120 -23.19 -4.02 -0.99
C LEU A 120 -22.44 -3.44 -2.19
N ASP A 121 -22.85 -2.29 -2.71
CA ASP A 121 -22.16 -1.60 -3.81
C ASP A 121 -20.70 -1.27 -3.47
N ARG A 122 -20.45 -0.82 -2.24
CA ARG A 122 -19.09 -0.52 -1.76
C ARG A 122 -18.27 -1.79 -1.63
N MET A 123 -18.85 -2.87 -1.13
CA MET A 123 -18.18 -4.17 -1.01
C MET A 123 -17.82 -4.75 -2.38
N ILE A 124 -18.71 -4.65 -3.38
CA ILE A 124 -18.44 -5.03 -4.78
C ILE A 124 -17.22 -4.26 -5.33
N LYS A 125 -17.18 -2.94 -5.15
CA LYS A 125 -16.07 -2.07 -5.59
C LYS A 125 -14.75 -2.36 -4.87
N LEU A 126 -14.81 -2.67 -3.58
CA LEU A 126 -13.63 -3.02 -2.78
C LEU A 126 -13.03 -4.36 -3.21
N ALA A 127 -13.90 -5.32 -3.56
CA ALA A 127 -13.52 -6.62 -4.10
C ALA A 127 -13.18 -6.58 -5.60
N GLU A 128 -13.27 -5.42 -6.25
CA GLU A 128 -13.04 -5.21 -7.69
C GLU A 128 -13.90 -6.10 -8.61
N LEU A 129 -15.05 -6.57 -8.11
CA LEU A 129 -15.99 -7.38 -8.90
C LEU A 129 -16.71 -6.57 -9.98
N ASP A 130 -16.61 -5.24 -9.92
CA ASP A 130 -17.12 -4.29 -10.90
C ASP A 130 -16.14 -4.02 -12.06
N LYS A 131 -14.90 -4.51 -11.97
CA LYS A 131 -13.90 -4.31 -13.02
C LYS A 131 -13.93 -5.46 -14.01
N GLU A 132 -13.91 -5.13 -15.29
CA GLU A 132 -13.60 -6.11 -16.33
C GLU A 132 -12.17 -6.62 -16.08
N GLU A 133 -12.02 -7.94 -15.88
CA GLU A 133 -10.72 -8.58 -15.86
C GLU A 133 -10.00 -8.24 -17.17
N GLY A 134 -8.78 -7.70 -17.06
CA GLY A 134 -8.08 -7.06 -18.17
C GLY A 134 -7.82 -8.01 -19.34
N LEU A 135 -8.76 -8.12 -20.27
CA LEU A 135 -8.43 -8.47 -21.65
C LEU A 135 -7.62 -7.30 -22.21
N PHE A 136 -6.37 -7.61 -22.56
CA PHE A 136 -5.44 -6.76 -23.30
C PHE A 136 -6.17 -5.85 -24.30
N ASN A 137 -6.04 -4.52 -24.14
CA ASN A 137 -6.69 -3.54 -25.03
C ASN A 137 -5.61 -2.87 -25.93
N PRO A 138 -5.46 -3.29 -27.20
CA PRO A 138 -4.45 -2.78 -28.13
C PRO A 138 -4.60 -1.28 -28.46
N GLU A 139 -5.78 -0.71 -28.27
CA GLU A 139 -6.07 0.68 -28.68
C GLU A 139 -5.34 1.71 -27.82
N LYS A 140 -5.05 1.40 -26.54
CA LYS A 140 -4.32 2.32 -25.64
C LYS A 140 -2.85 2.52 -26.03
N LEU A 141 -2.29 1.65 -26.86
CA LEU A 141 -0.93 1.79 -27.40
C LEU A 141 -0.91 2.61 -28.71
N ALA A 142 -2.05 2.72 -29.39
CA ALA A 142 -2.12 3.34 -30.72
C ALA A 142 -2.09 4.88 -30.68
N ASN A 143 -2.55 5.51 -29.59
CA ASN A 143 -2.75 6.96 -29.52
C ASN A 143 -1.83 7.67 -28.52
N MET A 144 -0.51 7.57 -28.73
CA MET A 144 0.39 8.64 -28.26
C MET A 144 0.55 9.65 -29.41
N GLU A 145 -0.42 10.55 -29.58
CA GLU A 145 -0.26 11.71 -30.46
C GLU A 145 0.81 12.64 -29.86
N ILE A 146 2.06 12.49 -30.31
CA ILE A 146 3.14 13.41 -29.92
C ILE A 146 2.88 14.75 -30.61
N THR A 147 2.34 15.70 -29.87
CA THR A 147 2.17 17.07 -30.34
C THR A 147 3.50 17.81 -30.20
N ILE A 148 4.26 17.91 -31.30
CA ILE A 148 5.48 18.71 -31.35
C ILE A 148 5.09 20.15 -31.70
N GLY A 149 5.24 21.07 -30.74
CA GLY A 149 5.05 22.51 -30.99
C GLY A 149 6.23 23.08 -31.79
N VAL A 150 6.00 23.44 -33.05
CA VAL A 150 7.01 24.08 -33.91
C VAL A 150 6.73 25.56 -34.13
N ASN A 151 7.80 26.37 -34.20
CA ASN A 151 7.73 27.81 -34.44
C ASN A 151 7.27 28.11 -35.89
N LYS A 152 6.55 29.23 -36.09
CA LYS A 152 5.98 29.68 -37.38
C LYS A 152 7.03 29.80 -38.51
N ALA A 153 8.28 30.12 -38.18
CA ALA A 153 9.38 30.15 -39.15
C ALA A 153 9.67 28.75 -39.72
N PHE A 154 9.73 27.74 -38.85
CA PHE A 154 9.90 26.34 -39.23
C PHE A 154 8.69 25.81 -40.00
N GLN A 155 7.48 26.23 -39.62
CA GLN A 155 6.24 25.84 -40.30
C GLN A 155 6.19 26.33 -41.76
N LYS A 156 6.68 27.56 -42.01
CA LYS A 156 6.81 28.10 -43.38
C LYS A 156 7.89 27.38 -44.18
N ALA A 157 9.01 27.01 -43.55
CA ALA A 157 10.07 26.24 -44.19
C ALA A 157 9.57 24.84 -44.61
N VAL A 158 8.88 24.11 -43.74
CA VAL A 158 8.31 22.79 -44.05
C VAL A 158 7.23 22.87 -45.15
N GLN A 159 6.40 23.92 -45.16
CA GLN A 159 5.43 24.14 -46.25
C GLN A 159 6.09 24.48 -47.59
N ALA A 160 7.21 25.20 -47.59
CA ALA A 160 8.00 25.45 -48.79
C ALA A 160 8.72 24.18 -49.27
N MET A 161 9.20 23.35 -48.34
CA MET A 161 9.83 22.05 -48.61
C MET A 161 8.88 21.06 -49.29
N ASN A 162 7.62 20.95 -48.82
CA ASN A 162 6.63 20.04 -49.40
C ASN A 162 6.19 20.41 -50.83
N LYS A 163 6.37 21.67 -51.26
CA LYS A 163 6.00 22.10 -52.63
C LYS A 163 7.07 21.86 -53.69
N LYS A 164 8.35 21.72 -53.32
CA LYS A 164 9.47 21.67 -54.27
C LYS A 164 10.21 20.33 -54.34
N GLY A 165 9.89 19.38 -53.46
CA GLY A 165 10.31 17.96 -53.56
C GLY A 165 11.79 17.65 -53.27
N VAL A 166 12.72 18.58 -53.50
CA VAL A 166 14.13 18.46 -53.10
C VAL A 166 14.61 19.82 -52.61
N VAL A 167 15.24 19.84 -51.42
CA VAL A 167 15.86 21.03 -50.84
C VAL A 167 17.32 20.76 -50.58
N ASP A 168 18.19 21.62 -51.13
CA ASP A 168 19.63 21.60 -50.87
C ASP A 168 19.90 22.31 -49.54
N LEU A 169 20.34 21.53 -48.54
CA LEU A 169 20.57 21.97 -47.16
C LEU A 169 21.95 22.58 -46.95
N ASN A 170 22.80 22.63 -47.98
CA ASN A 170 24.15 23.18 -47.86
C ASN A 170 24.19 24.71 -47.85
N ASN A 171 23.10 25.38 -48.21
CA ASN A 171 23.04 26.85 -48.29
C ASN A 171 22.03 27.46 -47.30
N PHE A 172 21.79 26.77 -46.18
CA PHE A 172 20.91 27.27 -45.12
C PHE A 172 21.77 27.95 -44.06
N GLU A 173 21.72 29.28 -43.98
CA GLU A 173 22.33 30.02 -42.87
C GLU A 173 21.55 29.68 -41.60
N ALA A 174 22.21 28.96 -40.69
CA ALA A 174 21.67 28.70 -39.36
C ALA A 174 21.65 30.02 -38.59
N GLU A 175 20.47 30.56 -38.33
CA GLU A 175 20.31 31.65 -37.37
C GLU A 175 20.47 31.09 -35.96
N ASP A 176 21.49 31.60 -35.26
CA ASP A 176 21.78 31.26 -33.88
C ASP A 176 20.70 31.88 -32.99
N ILE A 177 19.93 31.03 -32.32
CA ILE A 177 18.87 31.47 -31.40
C ILE A 177 19.41 31.47 -29.97
N SER A 178 19.13 32.54 -29.22
CA SER A 178 19.47 32.60 -27.80
C SER A 178 18.75 31.50 -27.03
N HIS A 179 19.50 30.56 -26.44
CA HIS A 179 18.99 29.59 -25.49
C HIS A 179 19.28 30.07 -24.06
N GLU A 180 18.35 29.84 -23.15
CA GLU A 180 18.60 30.04 -21.71
C GLU A 180 18.89 28.66 -21.10
N GLU A 181 20.07 28.49 -20.51
CA GLU A 181 20.41 27.27 -19.79
C GLU A 181 19.51 27.14 -18.55
N ILE A 182 18.67 26.11 -18.54
CA ILE A 182 17.87 25.76 -17.37
C ILE A 182 18.82 25.12 -16.37
N LYS A 183 19.06 25.79 -15.23
CA LYS A 183 19.76 25.18 -14.10
C LYS A 183 18.93 24.01 -13.59
N SER A 184 19.51 22.81 -13.67
CA SER A 184 19.04 21.65 -12.94
C SER A 184 19.32 21.88 -11.45
N ASP A 185 18.29 22.21 -10.68
CA ASP A 185 18.32 22.10 -9.22
C ASP A 185 18.27 20.60 -8.85
N ASP A 186 19.20 20.19 -7.97
CA ASP A 186 19.26 18.86 -7.34
C ASP A 186 17.95 18.49 -6.59
#